data_AF-B7S744-F1
#
_entry.id   AF-B7S744-F1
#
_cell.length_a   1.000
_cell.length_b   1.000
_cell.length_c   1.000
_cell.angle_alpha   90.00
_cell.angle_beta   90.00
_cell.angle_gamma   90.00
#
_symmetry.space_group_name_H-M   'P 1'
#
loop_
_entity.id
_entity.type
_entity.pdbx_description
1 polymer ?
#
loop_
_entity_poly.entity_id
_entity_poly.type
_entity_poly.pdbx_seq_one_letter_code
_entity_poly.pdbx_strand_id
1 'polypeptide(L)'
;MDEFISRQRKYFDAVKIPGNWEDSHWCADDWLEVRGVKSRQFPFTILGTVTPLPEKFSDFSKALFLAVHQQKRPKFAALNAYLIGIRRLYDVLPSTRCADPADLTNDRFHDVVERLKRQNYKNLYDAANCLEVLGSLIDKYKLTTQPIGFVSGVSAPAPRLRHDPKAEREALPSKLPSKEAMVAYAQCTNSPINEREEILLRIIDLHIALGTRINESLLIPLDCWIERDVRDRNNSVISKDNEEASPYTECGIRYFPEKGFESRVHWLADSDVPLAKRAVERLTFLTRNVRKTAAWQHDNPGRLWDISPQEIVPRSLVHRFVGASKAYNLDRLLRKLGVQPVRIVAREPEYLAGDVERAFMARRPPQAALKKDGKVILELHACLAIAFTGYFRFKERDESVNYLLPRLVSFTDISGALGNIESAESIFDRRRLTEADGSRISLRTHQSRHWRNTLYKL
;
A
#
# COMPACT_ATOMS: atom_id res chain seq x y z
N MET A 1 2.66 37.84 6.54
CA MET A 1 2.57 36.56 5.79
C MET A 1 3.90 36.22 5.11
N ASP A 2 4.50 37.13 4.35
CA ASP A 2 5.74 36.87 3.59
C ASP A 2 6.93 36.44 4.44
N GLU A 3 7.13 37.06 5.61
CA GLU A 3 8.19 36.66 6.56
C GLU A 3 7.99 35.21 7.04
N PHE A 4 6.74 34.82 7.32
CA PHE A 4 6.41 33.46 7.71
C PHE A 4 6.73 32.48 6.57
N ILE A 5 6.33 32.79 5.33
CA ILE A 5 6.64 31.97 4.15
C ILE A 5 8.16 31.87 3.95
N SER A 6 8.90 32.97 4.06
CA SER A 6 10.37 33.00 3.96
C SER A 6 11.04 32.09 5.00
N ARG A 7 10.55 32.08 6.24
CA ARG A 7 11.04 31.16 7.27
C ARG A 7 10.75 29.71 6.93
N GLN A 8 9.58 29.41 6.36
CA GLN A 8 9.23 28.05 5.96
C GLN A 8 10.03 27.58 4.73
N ARG A 9 10.37 28.48 3.80
CA ARG A 9 11.29 28.19 2.68
C ARG A 9 12.66 27.75 3.20
N LYS A 10 13.23 28.48 4.17
CA LYS A 10 14.50 28.08 4.82
C LYS A 10 14.40 26.72 5.51
N TYR A 11 13.25 26.41 6.12
CA TYR A 11 13.03 25.10 6.75
C TYR A 11 12.90 23.97 5.72
N PHE A 12 12.23 24.21 4.59
CA PHE A 12 12.13 23.28 3.47
C PHE A 12 13.52 22.85 2.99
N ASP A 13 14.43 23.82 2.80
CA ASP A 13 15.81 23.57 2.39
C ASP A 13 16.60 22.79 3.46
N ALA A 14 16.43 23.16 4.74
CA ALA A 14 17.14 22.52 5.86
C ALA A 14 16.75 21.04 6.05
N VAL A 15 15.49 20.69 5.81
CA VAL A 15 14.97 19.31 5.87
C VAL A 15 15.32 18.52 4.60
N LYS A 16 15.80 19.19 3.55
CA LYS A 16 16.13 18.60 2.24
C LYS A 16 14.94 17.85 1.64
N ILE A 17 13.77 18.50 1.65
CA ILE A 17 12.57 17.96 1.01
C ILE A 17 12.85 17.81 -0.49
N PRO A 18 12.62 16.63 -1.11
CA PRO A 18 12.94 16.46 -2.53
C PRO A 18 12.02 17.31 -3.41
N GLY A 19 12.63 18.08 -4.31
CA GLY A 19 11.97 18.98 -5.25
C GLY A 19 12.32 20.45 -5.00
N ASN A 20 11.66 21.35 -5.74
CA ASN A 20 11.77 22.78 -5.54
C ASN A 20 10.56 23.30 -4.77
N TRP A 21 10.73 24.42 -4.07
CA TRP A 21 9.60 25.06 -3.39
C TRP A 21 8.44 25.34 -4.34
N GLU A 22 8.70 25.79 -5.57
CA GLU A 22 7.67 26.18 -6.54
C GLU A 22 6.88 25.01 -7.12
N ASP A 23 7.35 23.78 -6.94
CA ASP A 23 6.70 22.61 -7.52
C ASP A 23 5.26 22.46 -7.01
N SER A 24 4.36 22.07 -7.90
CA SER A 24 2.95 21.80 -7.55
C SER A 24 2.77 20.49 -6.78
N HIS A 25 3.82 19.67 -6.71
CA HIS A 25 3.84 18.38 -6.03
C HIS A 25 5.17 18.22 -5.32
N TRP A 26 5.14 17.94 -4.02
CA TRP A 26 6.35 17.58 -3.26
C TRP A 26 6.39 16.09 -2.97
N CYS A 27 7.59 15.51 -3.04
CA CYS A 27 7.80 14.12 -2.67
C CYS A 27 7.83 13.97 -1.15
N ALA A 28 7.23 12.90 -0.63
CA ALA A 28 7.29 12.54 0.77
C ALA A 28 8.50 11.67 1.12
N ASP A 29 9.20 11.16 0.11
CA ASP A 29 10.31 10.23 0.30
C ASP A 29 11.49 10.95 0.98
N ASP A 30 12.32 10.18 1.68
CA ASP A 30 13.57 10.59 2.34
C ASP A 30 13.46 11.54 3.56
N TRP A 31 12.39 12.35 3.68
CA TRP A 31 12.21 13.26 4.82
C TRP A 31 11.04 12.90 5.76
N LEU A 32 10.11 12.05 5.32
CA LEU A 32 9.05 11.49 6.16
C LEU A 32 9.16 9.97 6.24
N GLU A 33 8.77 9.41 7.40
CA GLU A 33 8.58 7.97 7.55
C GLU A 33 7.39 7.49 6.70
N VAL A 34 7.68 6.97 5.51
CA VAL A 34 6.69 6.39 4.61
C VAL A 34 6.89 4.88 4.50
N ARG A 35 5.83 4.09 4.72
CA ARG A 35 5.80 2.65 4.42
C ARG A 35 5.15 2.38 3.06
N GLY A 36 5.79 1.55 2.25
CA GLY A 36 5.27 1.12 0.94
C GLY A 36 6.22 1.46 -0.21
N VAL A 37 5.99 0.81 -1.34
CA VAL A 37 6.92 0.74 -2.48
C VAL A 37 6.72 1.90 -3.48
N LYS A 38 5.63 2.67 -3.36
CA LYS A 38 5.35 3.81 -4.23
C LYS A 38 5.74 5.12 -3.55
N SER A 39 6.52 5.93 -4.25
CA SER A 39 6.76 7.33 -3.91
C SER A 39 5.43 8.03 -3.64
N ARG A 40 5.31 8.63 -2.47
CA ARG A 40 4.10 9.36 -2.09
C ARG A 40 4.31 10.84 -2.32
N GLN A 41 3.27 11.52 -2.80
CA GLN A 41 3.35 12.93 -3.13
C GLN A 41 2.32 13.74 -2.36
N PHE A 42 2.65 14.99 -2.10
CA PHE A 42 1.77 16.03 -1.57
C PHE A 42 1.38 16.99 -2.70
N PRO A 43 0.13 16.91 -3.19
CA PRO A 43 -0.33 17.79 -4.26
C PRO A 43 -0.81 19.14 -3.71
N PHE A 44 -0.16 20.22 -4.14
CA PHE A 44 -0.58 21.61 -3.92
C PHE A 44 -1.44 22.10 -5.10
N THR A 45 -2.49 21.34 -5.39
CA THR A 45 -3.44 21.56 -6.49
C THR A 45 -4.84 21.84 -5.95
N ILE A 46 -5.72 22.43 -6.77
CA ILE A 46 -7.15 22.56 -6.46
C ILE A 46 -7.73 21.16 -6.18
N LEU A 47 -8.63 21.03 -5.20
CA LEU A 47 -9.13 19.74 -4.76
C LEU A 47 -9.80 18.99 -5.91
N GLY A 48 -9.44 17.71 -6.10
CA GLY A 48 -9.99 16.87 -7.16
C GLY A 48 -9.46 17.16 -8.57
N THR A 49 -8.49 18.08 -8.73
CA THR A 49 -7.90 18.43 -10.04
C THR A 49 -6.38 18.30 -10.03
N VAL A 50 -5.79 18.36 -11.24
CA VAL A 50 -4.34 18.48 -11.45
C VAL A 50 -3.87 19.94 -11.54
N THR A 51 -4.80 20.90 -11.49
CA THR A 51 -4.51 22.33 -11.64
C THR A 51 -3.85 22.86 -10.36
N PRO A 52 -2.64 23.44 -10.43
CA PRO A 52 -1.96 24.02 -9.27
C PRO A 52 -2.83 25.07 -8.57
N LEU A 53 -2.67 25.20 -7.24
CA LEU A 53 -3.23 26.33 -6.51
C LEU A 53 -2.60 27.63 -7.03
N PRO A 54 -3.34 28.77 -7.02
CA PRO A 54 -2.75 30.08 -7.33
C PRO A 54 -1.53 30.35 -6.46
N GLU A 55 -0.50 30.97 -7.03
CA GLU A 55 0.83 31.15 -6.43
C GLU A 55 0.79 31.57 -4.96
N LYS A 56 0.10 32.68 -4.65
CA LYS A 56 -0.07 33.17 -3.27
C LYS A 56 -0.65 32.12 -2.32
N PHE A 57 -1.69 31.41 -2.75
CA PHE A 57 -2.35 30.39 -1.94
C PHE A 57 -1.53 29.10 -1.85
N SER A 58 -0.79 28.76 -2.90
CA SER A 58 0.17 27.66 -2.93
C SER A 58 1.28 27.87 -1.90
N ASP A 59 1.89 29.05 -1.87
CA ASP A 59 2.92 29.43 -0.92
C ASP A 59 2.43 29.41 0.53
N PHE A 60 1.26 30.00 0.77
CA PHE A 60 0.59 29.91 2.07
C PHE A 60 0.33 28.45 2.47
N SER A 61 -0.17 27.62 1.55
CA SER A 61 -0.48 26.22 1.82
C SER A 61 0.76 25.42 2.20
N LYS A 62 1.85 25.60 1.45
CA LYS A 62 3.17 24.99 1.70
C LYS A 62 3.73 25.42 3.05
N ALA A 63 3.66 26.71 3.36
CA ALA A 63 4.14 27.26 4.62
C ALA A 63 3.34 26.74 5.83
N LEU A 64 2.00 26.73 5.74
CA LEU A 64 1.13 26.22 6.80
C LEU A 64 1.30 24.70 6.98
N PHE A 65 1.43 23.95 5.88
CA PHE A 65 1.73 22.53 5.89
C PHE A 65 3.02 22.20 6.65
N LEU A 66 4.11 22.94 6.40
CA LEU A 66 5.37 22.76 7.13
C LEU A 66 5.28 23.19 8.60
N ALA A 67 4.47 24.20 8.92
CA ALA A 67 4.23 24.58 10.31
C ALA A 67 3.48 23.50 11.10
N VAL A 68 2.50 22.82 10.48
CA VAL A 68 1.86 21.62 11.06
C VAL A 68 2.91 20.54 11.32
N HIS A 69 3.80 20.29 10.35
CA HIS A 69 4.86 19.30 10.50
C HIS A 69 5.79 19.61 11.67
N GLN A 70 6.24 20.86 11.81
CA GLN A 70 7.12 21.28 12.89
C GLN A 70 6.47 21.13 14.28
N GLN A 71 5.19 21.47 14.41
CA GLN A 71 4.51 21.45 15.70
C GLN A 71 4.15 20.03 16.15
N LYS A 72 3.69 19.17 15.23
CA LYS A 72 3.11 17.87 15.60
C LYS A 72 3.91 16.65 15.14
N ARG A 73 4.85 16.83 14.20
CA ARG A 73 5.55 15.75 13.48
C ARG A 73 4.63 14.58 13.07
N PRO A 74 3.50 14.87 12.40
CA PRO A 74 2.55 13.83 12.01
C PRO A 74 3.12 12.94 10.91
N LYS A 75 2.70 11.67 10.90
CA LYS A 75 2.99 10.74 9.79
C LYS A 75 2.29 11.19 8.50
N PHE A 76 2.75 10.67 7.36
CA PHE A 76 2.24 10.99 6.02
C PHE A 76 0.71 11.12 5.94
N ALA A 77 -0.05 10.13 6.41
CA ALA A 77 -1.50 10.11 6.27
C ALA A 77 -2.19 11.27 7.03
N ALA A 78 -1.70 11.59 8.23
CA ALA A 78 -2.23 12.69 9.01
C ALA A 78 -1.79 14.04 8.43
N LEU A 79 -0.53 14.16 7.98
CA LEU A 79 -0.05 15.37 7.32
C LEU A 79 -0.82 15.67 6.02
N ASN A 80 -1.11 14.62 5.23
CA ASN A 80 -1.94 14.73 4.02
C ASN A 80 -3.39 15.13 4.35
N ALA A 81 -3.94 14.72 5.49
CA ALA A 81 -5.28 15.15 5.92
C ALA A 81 -5.33 16.66 6.21
N TYR A 82 -4.28 17.24 6.81
CA TYR A 82 -4.17 18.69 6.97
C TYR A 82 -4.06 19.39 5.62
N LEU A 83 -3.26 18.86 4.67
CA LEU A 83 -3.19 19.42 3.31
C LEU A 83 -4.55 19.42 2.60
N ILE A 84 -5.33 18.34 2.73
CA ILE A 84 -6.70 18.28 2.22
C ILE A 84 -7.58 19.35 2.89
N GLY A 85 -7.43 19.57 4.21
CA GLY A 85 -8.09 20.65 4.94
C GLY A 85 -7.78 22.03 4.36
N ILE A 86 -6.50 22.33 4.11
CA ILE A 86 -6.05 23.61 3.52
C ILE A 86 -6.65 23.79 2.11
N ARG A 87 -6.65 22.74 1.28
CA ARG A 87 -7.23 22.79 -0.07
C ARG A 87 -8.75 23.01 -0.06
N ARG A 88 -9.46 22.47 0.94
CA ARG A 88 -10.90 22.74 1.11
C ARG A 88 -11.19 24.20 1.47
N LEU A 89 -10.30 24.84 2.22
CA LEU A 89 -10.42 26.28 2.51
C LEU A 89 -10.32 27.11 1.23
N TYR A 90 -9.48 26.71 0.28
CA TYR A 90 -9.44 27.35 -1.04
C TYR A 90 -10.77 27.20 -1.80
N ASP A 91 -11.37 25.99 -1.80
CA ASP A 91 -12.59 25.72 -2.57
C ASP A 91 -13.84 26.47 -2.09
N VAL A 92 -13.81 27.06 -0.89
CA VAL A 92 -14.90 27.91 -0.36
C VAL A 92 -14.63 29.40 -0.55
N LEU A 93 -13.45 29.78 -1.02
CA LEU A 93 -13.17 31.18 -1.34
C LEU A 93 -13.93 31.61 -2.61
N PRO A 94 -14.30 32.90 -2.71
CA PRO A 94 -14.98 33.42 -3.89
C PRO A 94 -14.17 33.16 -5.17
N SER A 95 -14.87 32.83 -6.26
CA SER A 95 -14.25 32.52 -7.56
C SER A 95 -13.60 33.74 -8.25
N THR A 96 -13.59 34.91 -7.63
CA THR A 96 -12.97 36.14 -8.13
C THR A 96 -11.45 36.04 -8.05
N ARG A 97 -10.85 35.50 -9.11
CA ARG A 97 -9.47 35.57 -9.67
C ARG A 97 -8.22 35.93 -8.86
N CYS A 98 -8.26 36.15 -7.56
CA CYS A 98 -7.09 36.23 -6.68
C CYS A 98 -7.58 36.09 -5.24
N ALA A 99 -8.00 34.88 -4.85
CA ALA A 99 -8.37 34.62 -3.46
C ALA A 99 -7.10 34.68 -2.59
N ASP A 100 -6.88 35.82 -1.94
CA ASP A 100 -5.73 36.03 -1.06
C ASP A 100 -5.94 35.19 0.23
N PRO A 101 -4.95 34.38 0.65
CA PRO A 101 -5.06 33.63 1.90
C PRO A 101 -5.36 34.49 3.12
N ALA A 102 -4.97 35.77 3.09
CA ALA A 102 -5.24 36.71 4.17
C ALA A 102 -6.74 36.99 4.38
N ASP A 103 -7.58 36.70 3.36
CA ASP A 103 -9.04 36.90 3.37
C ASP A 103 -9.81 35.71 3.98
N LEU A 104 -9.12 34.68 4.48
CA LEU A 104 -9.77 33.61 5.21
C LEU A 104 -10.43 34.16 6.48
N THR A 105 -11.69 33.79 6.70
CA THR A 105 -12.49 34.17 7.87
C THR A 105 -13.04 32.94 8.58
N ASN A 106 -13.55 33.12 9.81
CA ASN A 106 -14.26 32.09 10.55
C ASN A 106 -15.38 31.42 9.73
N ASP A 107 -16.18 32.23 9.01
CA ASP A 107 -17.29 31.75 8.18
C ASP A 107 -16.83 30.77 7.10
N ARG A 108 -15.64 30.97 6.52
CA ARG A 108 -15.09 30.04 5.52
C ARG A 108 -14.80 28.66 6.10
N PHE A 109 -14.40 28.58 7.36
CA PHE A 109 -14.20 27.29 8.03
C PHE A 109 -15.55 26.58 8.25
N HIS A 110 -16.58 27.33 8.63
CA HIS A 110 -17.95 26.81 8.74
C HIS A 110 -18.52 26.38 7.39
N ASP A 111 -18.30 27.15 6.31
CA ASP A 111 -18.68 26.81 4.94
C ASP A 111 -18.11 25.44 4.52
N VAL A 112 -16.85 25.15 4.86
CA VAL A 112 -16.24 23.84 4.60
C VAL A 112 -16.97 22.74 5.36
N VAL A 113 -17.21 22.93 6.66
CA VAL A 113 -17.90 21.93 7.50
C VAL A 113 -19.31 21.66 6.98
N GLU A 114 -20.07 22.70 6.65
CA GLU A 114 -21.43 22.57 6.11
C GLU A 114 -21.45 21.90 4.73
N ARG A 115 -20.47 22.22 3.87
CA ARG A 115 -20.31 21.51 2.58
C ARG A 115 -20.05 20.01 2.80
N LEU A 116 -19.18 19.66 3.74
CA LEU A 116 -18.89 18.25 4.05
C LEU A 116 -20.09 17.52 4.66
N LYS A 117 -20.88 18.20 5.50
CA LYS A 117 -22.15 17.67 6.03
C LYS A 117 -23.13 17.35 4.91
N ARG A 118 -23.35 18.29 3.97
CA ARG A 118 -24.25 18.11 2.81
C ARG A 118 -23.81 16.94 1.91
N GLN A 119 -22.51 16.68 1.84
CA GLN A 119 -21.93 15.55 1.10
C GLN A 119 -21.94 14.23 1.87
N ASN A 120 -22.50 14.21 3.09
CA ASN A 120 -22.49 13.06 3.99
C ASN A 120 -21.07 12.49 4.20
N TYR A 121 -20.08 13.37 4.38
CA TYR A 121 -18.68 12.98 4.46
C TYR A 121 -18.41 12.12 5.70
N LYS A 122 -18.00 10.86 5.49
CA LYS A 122 -17.82 9.83 6.52
C LYS A 122 -16.97 10.25 7.73
N ASN A 123 -15.91 11.03 7.51
CA ASN A 123 -14.95 11.43 8.55
C ASN A 123 -15.08 12.92 8.90
N LEU A 124 -16.31 13.43 8.98
CA LEU A 124 -16.60 14.84 9.23
C LEU A 124 -15.93 15.36 10.51
N TYR A 125 -16.00 14.61 11.60
CA TYR A 125 -15.38 14.99 12.88
C TYR A 125 -13.87 15.19 12.77
N ASP A 126 -13.15 14.23 12.17
CA ASP A 126 -11.71 14.32 11.99
C ASP A 126 -11.33 15.49 11.07
N ALA A 127 -12.13 15.73 10.03
CA ALA A 127 -11.94 16.87 9.14
C ALA A 127 -12.13 18.21 9.85
N ALA A 128 -13.16 18.34 10.70
CA ALA A 128 -13.41 19.55 11.48
C ALA A 128 -12.30 19.80 12.52
N ASN A 129 -11.81 18.76 13.19
CA ASN A 129 -10.66 18.87 14.09
C ASN A 129 -9.37 19.26 13.36
N CYS A 130 -9.17 18.78 12.12
CA CYS A 130 -8.05 19.24 11.30
C CYS A 130 -8.16 20.74 11.01
N LEU A 131 -9.36 21.23 10.67
CA LEU A 131 -9.62 22.65 10.43
C LEU A 131 -9.39 23.50 11.69
N GLU A 132 -9.79 23.04 12.87
CA GLU A 132 -9.53 23.73 14.14
C GLU A 132 -8.02 23.91 14.42
N VAL A 133 -7.23 22.88 14.15
CA VAL A 133 -5.76 22.96 14.25
C VAL A 133 -5.18 23.92 13.21
N LEU A 134 -5.71 23.93 11.98
CA LEU A 134 -5.26 24.88 10.95
C LEU A 134 -5.62 26.32 11.33
N GLY A 135 -6.83 26.57 11.83
CA GLY A 135 -7.28 27.88 12.30
C GLY A 135 -6.41 28.41 13.43
N SER A 136 -6.16 27.59 14.45
CA SER A 136 -5.27 27.98 15.57
C SER A 136 -3.83 28.26 15.13
N LEU A 137 -3.32 27.57 14.10
CA LEU A 137 -2.00 27.87 13.52
C LEU A 137 -1.99 29.19 12.74
N ILE A 138 -3.04 29.45 11.97
CA ILE A 138 -3.23 30.71 11.24
C ILE A 138 -3.26 31.88 12.23
N ASP A 139 -4.01 31.75 13.31
CA ASP A 139 -4.12 32.76 14.37
C ASP A 139 -2.80 32.96 15.11
N LYS A 140 -2.13 31.86 15.49
CA LYS A 140 -0.83 31.89 16.16
C LYS A 140 0.22 32.68 15.38
N TYR A 141 0.25 32.53 14.06
CA TYR A 141 1.19 33.22 13.18
C TYR A 141 0.62 34.49 12.55
N LYS A 142 -0.61 34.90 12.92
CA LYS A 142 -1.29 36.12 12.43
C LYS A 142 -1.26 36.20 10.90
N LEU A 143 -1.69 35.13 10.23
CA LEU A 143 -1.59 35.01 8.78
C LEU A 143 -2.78 35.62 8.01
N THR A 144 -3.85 36.00 8.72
CA THR A 144 -5.08 36.57 8.17
C THR A 144 -5.34 37.97 8.71
N THR A 145 -6.17 38.73 7.99
CA THR A 145 -6.54 40.11 8.36
C THR A 145 -7.29 40.16 9.69
N GLN A 146 -8.10 39.13 9.97
CA GLN A 146 -8.79 38.95 11.25
C GLN A 146 -8.50 37.57 11.83
N PRO A 147 -8.51 37.41 13.17
CA PRO A 147 -8.42 36.09 13.79
C PRO A 147 -9.56 35.19 13.32
N ILE A 148 -9.23 33.94 12.99
CA ILE A 148 -10.18 32.92 12.60
C ILE A 148 -11.01 32.46 13.80
N GLY A 149 -10.38 32.14 14.94
CA GLY A 149 -11.09 31.74 16.16
C GLY A 149 -12.04 30.55 15.98
N PHE A 150 -11.78 29.69 15.00
CA PHE A 150 -12.66 28.58 14.65
C PHE A 150 -12.57 27.46 15.67
N VAL A 151 -13.73 27.01 16.16
CA VAL A 151 -13.88 25.87 17.07
C VAL A 151 -14.87 24.89 16.43
N SER A 152 -14.51 23.60 16.41
CA SER A 152 -15.37 22.58 15.82
C SER A 152 -16.63 22.38 16.66
N GLY A 153 -17.79 22.72 16.09
CA GLY A 153 -19.10 22.35 16.64
C GLY A 153 -19.54 20.92 16.27
N VAL A 154 -18.70 20.13 15.60
CA VAL A 154 -19.04 18.77 15.21
C VAL A 154 -18.84 17.85 16.40
N SER A 155 -19.92 17.25 16.89
CA SER A 155 -19.84 16.26 17.96
C SER A 155 -18.94 15.11 17.55
N ALA A 156 -18.09 14.68 18.48
CA ALA A 156 -17.39 13.41 18.33
C ALA A 156 -18.43 12.33 17.98
N PRO A 157 -18.11 11.41 17.05
CA PRO A 157 -18.88 10.18 16.95
C PRO A 157 -18.99 9.63 18.36
N ALA A 158 -20.20 9.21 18.76
CA ALA A 158 -20.43 8.64 20.09
C ALA A 158 -19.23 7.75 20.43
N PRO A 159 -18.57 7.96 21.59
CA PRO A 159 -17.34 7.27 21.89
C PRO A 159 -17.57 5.80 21.59
N ARG A 160 -16.77 5.22 20.69
CA ARG A 160 -16.71 3.77 20.58
C ARG A 160 -16.22 3.36 21.96
N LEU A 161 -17.15 2.97 22.83
CA LEU A 161 -16.82 2.34 24.10
C LEU A 161 -15.78 1.29 23.72
N ARG A 162 -14.52 1.54 24.11
CA ARG A 162 -13.49 0.51 24.02
C ARG A 162 -14.04 -0.58 24.93
N HIS A 163 -14.55 -1.64 24.31
CA HIS A 163 -15.28 -2.74 24.95
C HIS A 163 -16.65 -2.38 25.54
N ASP A 164 -17.65 -2.15 24.69
CA ASP A 164 -19.01 -2.57 25.02
C ASP A 164 -19.23 -3.97 24.40
N PRO A 165 -19.25 -5.05 25.21
CA PRO A 165 -19.44 -6.41 24.71
C PRO A 165 -20.75 -6.59 23.95
N LYS A 166 -21.79 -5.83 24.30
CA LYS A 166 -23.10 -5.91 23.66
C LYS A 166 -23.05 -5.26 22.28
N ALA A 167 -22.53 -4.03 22.18
CA ALA A 167 -22.35 -3.36 20.89
C ALA A 167 -21.33 -4.09 19.99
N GLU A 168 -20.29 -4.71 20.55
CA GLU A 168 -19.35 -5.55 19.79
C GLU A 168 -20.02 -6.82 19.26
N ARG A 169 -20.88 -7.47 20.06
CA ARG A 169 -21.66 -8.66 19.68
C ARG A 169 -22.73 -8.32 18.64
N GLU A 170 -23.40 -7.19 18.78
CA GLU A 170 -24.40 -6.69 17.82
C GLU A 170 -23.76 -6.26 16.49
N ALA A 171 -22.55 -5.70 16.52
CA ALA A 171 -21.81 -5.35 15.30
C ALA A 171 -21.02 -6.52 14.69
N LEU A 172 -20.89 -7.65 15.39
CA LEU A 172 -20.10 -8.81 14.96
C LEU A 172 -20.58 -9.38 13.60
N PRO A 173 -21.90 -9.55 13.35
CA PRO A 173 -22.38 -10.04 12.05
C PRO A 173 -21.94 -9.14 10.89
N SER A 174 -21.95 -7.82 11.07
CA SER A 174 -21.51 -6.86 10.05
C SER A 174 -19.99 -6.84 9.80
N LYS A 175 -19.21 -7.43 10.70
CA LYS A 175 -17.73 -7.48 10.67
C LYS A 175 -17.19 -8.84 10.22
N LEU A 176 -18.05 -9.85 10.13
CA LEU A 176 -17.68 -11.16 9.63
C LEU A 176 -17.91 -11.23 8.11
N PRO A 177 -17.17 -12.10 7.41
CA PRO A 177 -17.57 -12.57 6.09
C PRO A 177 -18.99 -13.12 6.07
N SER A 178 -19.71 -13.01 4.94
CA SER A 178 -20.93 -13.80 4.73
C SER A 178 -20.57 -15.29 4.67
N LYS A 179 -21.55 -16.16 4.93
CA LYS A 179 -21.36 -17.61 4.84
C LYS A 179 -20.95 -18.01 3.42
N GLU A 180 -21.59 -17.41 2.43
CA GLU A 180 -21.34 -17.60 1.01
C GLU A 180 -19.90 -17.22 0.68
N ALA A 181 -19.41 -16.09 1.18
CA ALA A 181 -18.03 -15.67 0.99
C ALA A 181 -17.01 -16.60 1.67
N MET A 182 -17.33 -17.15 2.85
CA MET A 182 -16.49 -18.14 3.53
C MET A 182 -16.39 -19.45 2.75
N VAL A 183 -17.53 -19.97 2.30
CA VAL A 183 -17.60 -21.19 1.49
C VAL A 183 -16.89 -20.98 0.15
N ALA A 184 -17.13 -19.86 -0.52
CA ALA A 184 -16.46 -19.50 -1.75
C ALA A 184 -14.95 -19.40 -1.58
N TYR A 185 -14.48 -18.78 -0.49
CA TYR A 185 -13.05 -18.72 -0.19
C TYR A 185 -12.45 -20.10 0.05
N ALA A 186 -13.15 -20.97 0.80
CA ALA A 186 -12.72 -22.35 1.02
C ALA A 186 -12.61 -23.14 -0.30
N GLN A 187 -13.55 -22.94 -1.24
CA GLN A 187 -13.47 -23.54 -2.58
C GLN A 187 -12.27 -23.00 -3.38
N CYS A 188 -12.07 -21.68 -3.39
CA CYS A 188 -10.96 -21.06 -4.10
C CYS A 188 -9.60 -21.52 -3.56
N THR A 189 -9.41 -21.50 -2.24
CA THR A 189 -8.13 -21.82 -1.60
C THR A 189 -7.77 -23.30 -1.78
N ASN A 190 -8.74 -24.22 -1.78
CA ASN A 190 -8.48 -25.64 -1.96
C ASN A 190 -8.32 -26.07 -3.43
N SER A 191 -8.72 -25.23 -4.38
CA SER A 191 -8.57 -25.54 -5.81
C SER A 191 -8.18 -24.29 -6.62
N PRO A 192 -6.94 -23.77 -6.46
CA PRO A 192 -6.45 -22.66 -7.27
C PRO A 192 -6.47 -22.99 -8.77
N ILE A 193 -6.88 -22.03 -9.61
CA ILE A 193 -6.95 -22.20 -11.08
C ILE A 193 -5.55 -22.25 -11.70
N ASN A 194 -4.61 -21.47 -11.17
CA ASN A 194 -3.23 -21.44 -11.63
C ASN A 194 -2.29 -20.90 -10.53
N GLU A 195 -0.99 -20.99 -10.78
CA GLU A 195 0.06 -20.52 -9.85
C GLU A 195 -0.07 -19.04 -9.48
N ARG A 196 -0.52 -18.18 -10.41
CA ARG A 196 -0.67 -16.73 -10.16
C ARG A 196 -1.78 -16.45 -9.15
N GLU A 197 -2.91 -17.13 -9.31
CA GLU A 197 -4.01 -17.06 -8.35
C GLU A 197 -3.61 -17.70 -7.02
N GLU A 198 -2.87 -18.81 -7.05
CA GLU A 198 -2.43 -19.50 -5.85
C GLU A 198 -1.54 -18.61 -4.97
N ILE A 199 -0.64 -17.80 -5.54
CA ILE A 199 0.14 -16.83 -4.78
C ILE A 199 -0.77 -15.91 -3.95
N LEU A 200 -1.84 -15.38 -4.53
CA LEU A 200 -2.78 -14.51 -3.81
C LEU A 200 -3.48 -15.27 -2.69
N LEU A 201 -3.97 -16.47 -2.99
CA LEU A 201 -4.67 -17.33 -2.02
C LEU A 201 -3.77 -17.70 -0.83
N ARG A 202 -2.50 -18.04 -1.07
CA ARG A 202 -1.56 -18.34 0.02
C ARG A 202 -1.21 -17.12 0.86
N ILE A 203 -1.11 -15.93 0.27
CA ILE A 203 -0.95 -14.69 1.04
C ILE A 203 -2.18 -14.43 1.92
N ILE A 204 -3.38 -14.68 1.40
CA ILE A 204 -4.62 -14.52 2.18
C ILE A 204 -4.72 -15.61 3.28
N ASP A 205 -4.32 -16.85 3.00
CA ASP A 205 -4.25 -17.94 4.00
C ASP A 205 -3.33 -17.56 5.17
N LEU A 206 -2.10 -17.07 4.88
CA LEU A 206 -1.20 -16.55 5.93
C LEU A 206 -1.82 -15.38 6.68
N HIS A 207 -2.48 -14.48 5.97
CA HIS A 207 -3.11 -13.32 6.59
C HIS A 207 -4.24 -13.73 7.56
N ILE A 208 -5.05 -14.73 7.18
CA ILE A 208 -6.08 -15.32 8.04
C ILE A 208 -5.43 -15.96 9.27
N ALA A 209 -4.44 -16.84 9.09
CA ALA A 209 -3.75 -17.52 10.19
C ALA A 209 -3.06 -16.55 11.17
N LEU A 210 -2.54 -15.43 10.69
CA LEU A 210 -1.86 -14.46 11.55
C LEU A 210 -2.83 -13.48 12.22
N GLY A 211 -3.97 -13.15 11.59
CA GLY A 211 -4.87 -12.09 12.06
C GLY A 211 -4.19 -10.72 12.18
N THR A 212 -3.07 -10.51 11.49
CA THR A 212 -2.26 -9.28 11.50
C THR A 212 -2.85 -8.22 10.57
N ARG A 213 -2.22 -7.05 10.45
CA ARG A 213 -2.57 -6.13 9.36
C ARG A 213 -2.04 -6.69 8.04
N ILE A 214 -2.78 -6.49 6.96
CA ILE A 214 -2.37 -7.02 5.65
C ILE A 214 -0.97 -6.57 5.22
N ASN A 215 -0.58 -5.34 5.52
CA ASN A 215 0.77 -4.84 5.22
C ASN A 215 1.87 -5.60 5.98
N GLU A 216 1.57 -6.16 7.16
CA GLU A 216 2.51 -7.02 7.90
C GLU A 216 2.62 -8.39 7.20
N SER A 217 1.50 -8.92 6.70
CA SER A 217 1.48 -10.17 5.93
C SER A 217 2.20 -10.08 4.57
N LEU A 218 2.21 -8.89 3.95
CA LEU A 218 2.93 -8.64 2.69
C LEU A 218 4.45 -8.53 2.90
N LEU A 219 4.94 -8.36 4.13
CA LEU A 219 6.36 -8.21 4.47
C LEU A 219 6.90 -9.42 5.24
N ILE A 220 6.25 -10.59 5.09
CA ILE A 220 6.73 -11.83 5.71
C ILE A 220 8.01 -12.29 4.97
N PRO A 221 9.12 -12.52 5.70
CA PRO A 221 10.36 -13.02 5.13
C PRO A 221 10.27 -14.46 4.62
N LEU A 222 11.20 -14.86 3.76
CA LEU A 222 11.32 -16.23 3.26
C LEU A 222 11.60 -17.23 4.40
N ASP A 223 12.53 -16.89 5.28
CA ASP A 223 12.94 -17.63 6.47
C ASP A 223 12.04 -17.27 7.67
N CYS A 224 10.72 -17.26 7.47
CA CYS A 224 9.77 -16.87 8.50
C CYS A 224 9.32 -18.01 9.41
N TRP A 225 9.42 -19.26 8.99
CA TRP A 225 8.96 -20.41 9.77
C TRP A 225 9.90 -20.67 10.94
N ILE A 226 9.37 -20.63 12.16
CA ILE A 226 10.10 -20.86 13.40
C ILE A 226 9.43 -22.01 14.14
N GLU A 227 10.22 -22.97 14.58
CA GLU A 227 9.78 -24.07 15.43
C GLU A 227 10.55 -24.00 16.76
N ARG A 228 9.86 -24.33 17.86
CA ARG A 228 10.46 -24.39 19.19
C ARG A 228 9.80 -25.48 20.01
N ASP A 229 10.61 -26.36 20.57
CA ASP A 229 10.14 -27.35 21.54
C ASP A 229 9.64 -26.63 22.80
N VAL A 230 8.43 -26.99 23.24
CA VAL A 230 7.88 -26.50 24.49
C VAL A 230 8.56 -27.23 25.63
N ARG A 231 9.02 -26.44 26.60
CA ARG A 231 9.70 -26.93 27.79
C ARG A 231 8.89 -26.60 29.04
N ASP A 232 8.92 -27.48 30.01
CA ASP A 232 8.33 -27.26 31.32
C ASP A 232 9.18 -26.27 32.15
N ARG A 233 8.75 -26.02 33.40
CA ARG A 233 9.47 -25.13 34.34
C ARG A 233 10.86 -25.64 34.72
N ASN A 234 11.13 -26.93 34.52
CA ASN A 234 12.40 -27.59 34.80
C ASN A 234 13.28 -27.74 33.54
N ASN A 235 12.88 -27.10 32.43
CA ASN A 235 13.57 -27.13 31.14
C ASN A 235 13.54 -28.51 30.43
N SER A 236 12.63 -29.40 30.83
CA SER A 236 12.37 -30.68 30.18
C SER A 236 11.36 -30.51 29.04
N VAL A 237 11.57 -31.23 27.94
CA VAL A 237 10.67 -31.18 26.76
C VAL A 237 9.32 -31.79 27.12
N ILE A 238 8.24 -31.06 26.85
CA ILE A 238 6.86 -31.55 27.03
C ILE A 238 6.50 -32.39 25.81
N SER A 239 5.95 -33.59 25.98
CA SER A 239 5.42 -34.41 24.88
C SER A 239 3.97 -34.04 24.57
N LYS A 240 3.57 -34.14 23.30
CA LYS A 240 2.17 -33.98 22.91
C LYS A 240 1.46 -35.31 23.11
N ASP A 241 0.49 -35.34 24.01
CA ASP A 241 -0.22 -36.56 24.44
C ASP A 241 0.71 -37.61 25.08
N ASN A 242 0.17 -38.62 25.76
CA ASN A 242 0.93 -39.65 26.51
C ASN A 242 1.78 -40.59 25.60
N GLU A 243 2.20 -40.12 24.42
CA GLU A 243 3.20 -40.75 23.57
C GLU A 243 4.57 -40.14 23.89
N GLU A 244 5.36 -40.85 24.69
CA GLU A 244 6.70 -40.46 25.19
C GLU A 244 7.75 -40.09 24.11
N ALA A 245 7.40 -40.13 22.82
CA ALA A 245 8.38 -40.14 21.74
C ALA A 245 8.46 -38.85 20.89
N SER A 246 7.68 -37.80 21.13
CA SER A 246 7.78 -36.58 20.32
C SER A 246 7.58 -35.26 21.09
N PRO A 247 8.51 -34.29 20.96
CA PRO A 247 8.38 -32.96 21.54
C PRO A 247 7.09 -32.27 21.06
N TYR A 248 6.34 -31.68 21.99
CA TYR A 248 5.35 -30.68 21.63
C TYR A 248 6.09 -29.47 21.07
N THR A 249 5.95 -29.26 19.76
CA THR A 249 6.65 -28.20 19.02
C THR A 249 5.68 -27.06 18.71
N GLU A 250 5.95 -25.89 19.27
CA GLU A 250 5.25 -24.66 18.89
C GLU A 250 5.78 -24.16 17.55
N CYS A 251 4.86 -23.82 16.65
CA CYS A 251 5.17 -23.24 15.35
C CYS A 251 4.84 -21.73 15.36
N GLY A 252 5.69 -20.93 14.72
CA GLY A 252 5.54 -19.49 14.67
C GLY A 252 5.99 -18.90 13.33
N ILE A 253 5.49 -17.70 13.04
CA ILE A 253 5.88 -16.93 11.86
C ILE A 253 6.61 -15.67 12.31
N ARG A 254 7.86 -15.52 11.88
CA ARG A 254 8.61 -14.28 12.02
C ARG A 254 8.07 -13.22 11.07
N TYR A 255 7.77 -12.03 11.59
CA TYR A 255 7.22 -10.90 10.83
C TYR A 255 7.72 -9.56 11.36
N PHE A 256 7.51 -8.49 10.60
CA PHE A 256 7.87 -7.13 10.98
C PHE A 256 6.62 -6.29 11.33
N PRO A 257 6.36 -6.00 12.62
CA PRO A 257 5.18 -5.25 13.05
C PRO A 257 5.19 -3.79 12.58
N GLU A 258 4.01 -3.18 12.54
CA GLU A 258 3.86 -1.77 12.15
C GLU A 258 4.49 -0.76 13.13
N LYS A 259 4.69 -1.18 14.39
CA LYS A 259 5.30 -0.39 15.45
C LYS A 259 6.59 -1.07 15.91
N GLY A 260 7.68 -0.32 16.04
CA GLY A 260 8.98 -0.80 16.56
C GLY A 260 9.97 -1.30 15.49
N PHE A 261 9.48 -1.90 14.40
CA PHE A 261 10.29 -2.43 13.27
C PHE A 261 11.29 -3.55 13.62
N GLU A 262 11.34 -4.00 14.88
CA GLU A 262 12.05 -5.23 15.26
C GLU A 262 11.20 -6.44 14.87
N SER A 263 11.83 -7.46 14.29
CA SER A 263 11.12 -8.70 13.96
C SER A 263 10.57 -9.36 15.21
N ARG A 264 9.34 -9.87 15.13
CA ARG A 264 8.70 -10.65 16.19
C ARG A 264 8.25 -11.99 15.64
N VAL A 265 8.06 -12.96 16.53
CA VAL A 265 7.43 -14.25 16.18
C VAL A 265 5.97 -14.19 16.59
N HIS A 266 5.08 -14.48 15.65
CA HIS A 266 3.67 -14.76 15.93
C HIS A 266 3.52 -16.27 16.08
N TRP A 267 3.38 -16.73 17.32
CA TRP A 267 3.12 -18.15 17.61
C TRP A 267 1.69 -18.51 17.17
N LEU A 268 1.58 -19.60 16.43
CA LEU A 268 0.34 -20.09 15.85
C LEU A 268 -0.37 -20.99 16.86
N ALA A 269 -1.71 -20.99 16.83
CA ALA A 269 -2.46 -22.07 17.46
C ALA A 269 -2.33 -23.33 16.61
N ASP A 270 -2.40 -24.51 17.22
CA ASP A 270 -2.32 -25.81 16.54
C ASP A 270 -3.26 -25.92 15.32
N SER A 271 -4.46 -25.33 15.40
CA SER A 271 -5.44 -25.32 14.30
C SER A 271 -5.03 -24.46 13.10
N ASP A 272 -4.18 -23.45 13.29
CA ASP A 272 -3.68 -22.58 12.22
C ASP A 272 -2.44 -23.15 11.54
N VAL A 273 -1.70 -24.05 12.20
CA VAL A 273 -0.43 -24.60 11.72
C VAL A 273 -0.55 -25.20 10.32
N PRO A 274 -1.53 -26.08 10.00
CA PRO A 274 -1.64 -26.66 8.67
C PRO A 274 -1.86 -25.61 7.58
N LEU A 275 -2.69 -24.60 7.85
CA LEU A 275 -3.01 -23.53 6.90
C LEU A 275 -1.79 -22.64 6.65
N ALA A 276 -1.11 -22.22 7.71
CA ALA A 276 0.09 -21.38 7.63
C ALA A 276 1.25 -22.13 6.97
N LYS A 277 1.50 -23.38 7.35
CA LYS A 277 2.58 -24.21 6.79
C LYS A 277 2.42 -24.42 5.29
N ARG A 278 1.21 -24.82 4.85
CA ARG A 278 0.85 -24.93 3.43
C ARG A 278 1.16 -23.63 2.69
N ALA A 279 0.83 -22.49 3.28
CA ALA A 279 1.04 -21.22 2.65
C ALA A 279 2.50 -20.78 2.55
N VAL A 280 3.30 -20.99 3.60
CA VAL A 280 4.75 -20.74 3.55
C VAL A 280 5.42 -21.63 2.49
N GLU A 281 5.14 -22.93 2.49
CA GLU A 281 5.74 -23.89 1.55
C GLU A 281 5.37 -23.56 0.10
N ARG A 282 4.08 -23.33 -0.17
CA ARG A 282 3.62 -23.00 -1.52
C ARG A 282 4.13 -21.65 -1.98
N LEU A 283 4.15 -20.61 -1.16
CA LEU A 283 4.74 -19.32 -1.56
C LEU A 283 6.24 -19.43 -1.82
N THR A 284 6.94 -20.19 -0.98
CA THR A 284 8.37 -20.49 -1.18
C THR A 284 8.60 -21.12 -2.55
N PHE A 285 7.80 -22.11 -2.94
CA PHE A 285 7.89 -22.73 -4.25
C PHE A 285 7.48 -21.78 -5.40
N LEU A 286 6.28 -21.21 -5.33
CA LEU A 286 5.65 -20.45 -6.42
C LEU A 286 6.41 -19.16 -6.75
N THR A 287 6.98 -18.48 -5.75
CA THR A 287 7.68 -17.21 -5.98
C THR A 287 9.19 -17.37 -6.22
N ARG A 288 9.69 -18.61 -6.36
CA ARG A 288 11.13 -18.92 -6.52
C ARG A 288 11.80 -18.20 -7.71
N ASN A 289 11.13 -18.14 -8.86
CA ASN A 289 11.68 -17.53 -10.07
C ASN A 289 11.73 -16.01 -9.94
N VAL A 290 10.71 -15.44 -9.28
CA VAL A 290 10.65 -14.01 -8.99
C VAL A 290 11.76 -13.61 -8.02
N ARG A 291 11.97 -14.41 -6.96
CA ARG A 291 13.05 -14.20 -5.99
C ARG A 291 14.43 -14.37 -6.61
N LYS A 292 14.64 -15.38 -7.47
CA LYS A 292 15.89 -15.53 -8.23
C LYS A 292 16.20 -14.29 -9.07
N THR A 293 15.20 -13.75 -9.77
CA THR A 293 15.37 -12.52 -10.55
C THR A 293 15.70 -11.33 -9.66
N ALA A 294 14.96 -11.15 -8.56
CA ALA A 294 15.22 -10.07 -7.62
C ALA A 294 16.60 -10.19 -6.93
N ALA A 295 17.05 -11.39 -6.61
CA ALA A 295 18.37 -11.65 -6.03
C ALA A 295 19.48 -11.30 -7.03
N TRP A 296 19.37 -11.80 -8.28
CA TRP A 296 20.32 -11.46 -9.33
C TRP A 296 20.41 -9.95 -9.55
N GLN A 297 19.28 -9.23 -9.56
CA GLN A 297 19.29 -7.77 -9.73
C GLN A 297 19.76 -7.00 -8.49
N HIS A 298 19.73 -7.63 -7.30
CA HIS A 298 20.33 -7.09 -6.08
C HIS A 298 21.85 -7.19 -6.16
N ASP A 299 22.36 -8.35 -6.61
CA ASP A 299 23.79 -8.61 -6.79
C ASP A 299 24.41 -7.87 -8.00
N ASN A 300 23.56 -7.42 -8.94
CA ASN A 300 23.96 -6.66 -10.13
C ASN A 300 23.27 -5.29 -10.20
N PRO A 301 23.71 -4.31 -9.39
CA PRO A 301 23.15 -2.96 -9.41
C PRO A 301 23.16 -2.34 -10.82
N GLY A 302 22.06 -1.69 -11.20
CA GLY A 302 21.94 -1.09 -12.53
C GLY A 302 21.65 -2.07 -13.67
N ARG A 303 21.34 -3.34 -13.37
CA ARG A 303 20.94 -4.35 -14.36
C ARG A 303 19.55 -4.96 -14.06
N LEU A 304 18.88 -5.48 -15.09
CA LEU A 304 17.60 -6.19 -15.01
C LEU A 304 17.67 -7.66 -15.41
N TRP A 305 18.64 -8.03 -16.24
CA TRP A 305 18.81 -9.38 -16.79
C TRP A 305 20.26 -9.68 -17.17
N ASP A 306 20.57 -10.97 -17.26
CA ASP A 306 21.91 -11.47 -17.58
C ASP A 306 22.16 -11.54 -19.10
N ILE A 307 21.96 -10.41 -19.78
CA ILE A 307 22.26 -10.23 -21.20
C ILE A 307 23.14 -9.00 -21.33
N SER A 308 24.28 -9.14 -22.02
CA SER A 308 25.23 -8.04 -22.20
C SER A 308 24.54 -6.84 -22.85
N PRO A 309 24.71 -5.59 -22.33
CA PRO A 309 24.08 -4.41 -22.92
C PRO A 309 24.46 -4.15 -24.38
N GLN A 310 25.60 -4.69 -24.84
CA GLN A 310 26.09 -4.57 -26.22
C GLN A 310 25.50 -5.63 -27.16
N GLU A 311 24.80 -6.63 -26.63
CA GLU A 311 24.24 -7.72 -27.43
C GLU A 311 23.01 -7.26 -28.23
N ILE A 312 22.92 -7.71 -29.47
CA ILE A 312 21.74 -7.53 -30.32
C ILE A 312 20.83 -8.73 -30.11
N VAL A 313 19.61 -8.47 -29.62
CA VAL A 313 18.65 -9.51 -29.26
C VAL A 313 17.42 -9.49 -30.16
N PRO A 314 16.91 -10.65 -30.59
CA PRO A 314 15.70 -10.71 -31.41
C PRO A 314 14.47 -10.33 -30.58
N ARG A 315 13.45 -9.77 -31.24
CA ARG A 315 12.16 -9.43 -30.62
C ARG A 315 11.56 -10.60 -29.85
N SER A 316 11.65 -11.82 -30.39
CA SER A 316 11.17 -13.03 -29.72
C SER A 316 11.81 -13.25 -28.35
N LEU A 317 13.10 -12.96 -28.18
CA LEU A 317 13.78 -13.02 -26.89
C LEU A 317 13.22 -11.99 -25.92
N VAL A 318 13.10 -10.72 -26.35
CA VAL A 318 12.52 -9.64 -25.53
C VAL A 318 11.09 -9.97 -25.11
N HIS A 319 10.30 -10.58 -26.00
CA HIS A 319 8.93 -11.00 -25.74
C HIS A 319 8.82 -12.07 -24.63
N ARG A 320 9.83 -12.91 -24.45
CA ARG A 320 9.85 -13.88 -23.33
C ARG A 320 9.97 -13.20 -21.97
N PHE A 321 10.64 -12.05 -21.90
CA PHE A 321 10.84 -11.29 -20.67
C PHE A 321 9.75 -10.24 -20.43
N VAL A 322 9.17 -9.72 -21.51
CA VAL A 322 8.10 -8.75 -21.49
C VAL A 322 6.92 -9.41 -22.18
N GLY A 323 6.17 -10.19 -21.41
CA GLY A 323 5.07 -11.05 -21.83
C GLY A 323 3.86 -10.28 -22.33
N ALA A 324 4.04 -9.36 -23.27
CA ALA A 324 2.95 -8.75 -24.01
C ALA A 324 2.12 -9.88 -24.66
N SER A 325 0.80 -9.82 -24.54
CA SER A 325 -0.09 -10.88 -25.07
C SER A 325 -0.01 -11.07 -26.59
N LYS A 326 0.61 -10.12 -27.31
CA LYS A 326 0.82 -10.15 -28.77
C LYS A 326 2.14 -9.48 -29.14
N ALA A 327 2.84 -10.00 -30.15
CA ALA A 327 4.10 -9.44 -30.62
C ALA A 327 4.01 -7.97 -31.08
N TYR A 328 2.91 -7.58 -31.75
CA TYR A 328 2.65 -6.19 -32.14
C TYR A 328 2.53 -5.22 -30.94
N ASN A 329 2.06 -5.73 -29.79
CA ASN A 329 1.96 -4.92 -28.57
C ASN A 329 3.34 -4.63 -27.99
N LEU A 330 4.30 -5.55 -28.13
CA LEU A 330 5.67 -5.33 -27.70
C LEU A 330 6.35 -4.23 -28.53
N ASP A 331 6.23 -4.26 -29.85
CA ASP A 331 6.83 -3.24 -30.72
C ASP A 331 6.23 -1.85 -30.47
N ARG A 332 4.92 -1.78 -30.17
CA ARG A 332 4.27 -0.53 -29.75
C ARG A 332 4.76 -0.07 -28.38
N LEU A 333 4.93 -1.00 -27.43
CA LEU A 333 5.45 -0.69 -26.10
C LEU A 333 6.88 -0.16 -26.17
N LEU A 334 7.77 -0.86 -26.86
CA LEU A 334 9.18 -0.48 -27.03
C LEU A 334 9.30 0.90 -27.68
N ARG A 335 8.56 1.16 -28.76
CA ARG A 335 8.50 2.50 -29.38
C ARG A 335 8.01 3.59 -28.42
N LYS A 336 6.97 3.32 -27.62
CA LYS A 336 6.48 4.25 -26.59
C LYS A 336 7.53 4.50 -25.49
N LEU A 337 8.42 3.55 -25.26
CA LEU A 337 9.55 3.67 -24.35
C LEU A 337 10.80 4.31 -25.00
N GLY A 338 10.73 4.68 -26.28
CA GLY A 338 11.86 5.26 -27.01
C GLY A 338 12.89 4.23 -27.50
N VAL A 339 12.56 2.94 -27.49
CA VAL A 339 13.43 1.87 -27.99
C VAL A 339 13.14 1.61 -29.46
N GLN A 340 14.15 1.73 -30.32
CA GLN A 340 14.08 1.45 -31.74
C GLN A 340 14.86 0.17 -32.09
N PRO A 341 14.44 -0.60 -33.11
CA PRO A 341 15.22 -1.73 -33.57
C PRO A 341 16.52 -1.25 -34.22
N VAL A 342 17.60 -1.99 -33.99
CA VAL A 342 18.91 -1.76 -34.63
C VAL A 342 18.85 -2.17 -36.11
N ARG A 343 18.17 -3.28 -36.38
CA ARG A 343 17.95 -3.82 -37.73
C ARG A 343 16.74 -4.77 -37.76
N ILE A 344 16.36 -5.20 -38.95
CA ILE A 344 15.32 -6.22 -39.17
C ILE A 344 15.94 -7.36 -39.98
N VAL A 345 15.94 -8.57 -39.42
CA VAL A 345 16.48 -9.78 -40.06
C VAL A 345 15.32 -10.77 -40.24
N ALA A 346 15.08 -11.25 -41.47
CA ALA A 346 14.01 -12.21 -41.76
C ALA A 346 12.61 -11.81 -41.21
N ARG A 347 12.25 -10.52 -41.28
CA ARG A 347 11.02 -9.92 -40.71
C ARG A 347 10.94 -9.93 -39.17
N GLU A 348 12.05 -10.22 -38.48
CA GLU A 348 12.19 -10.10 -37.04
C GLU A 348 13.01 -8.85 -36.69
N PRO A 349 12.42 -7.85 -35.99
CA PRO A 349 13.18 -6.74 -35.45
C PRO A 349 14.17 -7.22 -34.39
N GLU A 350 15.39 -6.72 -34.44
CA GLU A 350 16.40 -6.95 -33.40
C GLU A 350 16.72 -5.65 -32.68
N TYR A 351 16.91 -5.72 -31.37
CA TYR A 351 17.08 -4.57 -30.48
C TYR A 351 18.41 -4.67 -29.75
N LEU A 352 19.01 -3.53 -29.41
CA LEU A 352 20.14 -3.51 -28.49
C LEU A 352 19.64 -3.83 -27.08
N ALA A 353 20.20 -4.87 -26.44
CA ALA A 353 19.74 -5.31 -25.12
C ALA A 353 19.82 -4.20 -24.07
N GLY A 354 20.87 -3.36 -24.13
CA GLY A 354 21.02 -2.20 -23.26
C GLY A 354 19.91 -1.15 -23.41
N ASP A 355 19.37 -0.96 -24.61
CA ASP A 355 18.27 0.00 -24.84
C ASP A 355 16.97 -0.51 -24.19
N VAL A 356 16.69 -1.80 -24.36
CA VAL A 356 15.57 -2.48 -23.71
C VAL A 356 15.71 -2.44 -22.19
N GLU A 357 16.90 -2.74 -21.66
CA GLU A 357 17.16 -2.71 -20.22
C GLU A 357 16.94 -1.31 -19.63
N ARG A 358 17.52 -0.26 -20.24
CA ARG A 358 17.34 1.13 -19.79
C ARG A 358 15.87 1.55 -19.79
N ALA A 359 15.11 1.16 -20.82
CA ALA A 359 13.70 1.47 -20.94
C ALA A 359 12.84 0.90 -19.80
N PHE A 360 13.16 -0.32 -19.32
CA PHE A 360 12.46 -0.91 -18.19
C PHE A 360 13.07 -0.53 -16.83
N MET A 361 14.35 -0.17 -16.78
CA MET A 361 15.03 0.22 -15.54
C MET A 361 14.36 1.45 -14.90
N ALA A 362 13.96 2.43 -15.72
CA ALA A 362 13.23 3.61 -15.25
C ALA A 362 11.89 3.29 -14.57
N ARG A 363 11.38 2.07 -14.75
CA ARG A 363 10.12 1.56 -14.18
C ARG A 363 10.35 0.50 -13.10
N ARG A 364 11.62 0.25 -12.74
CA ARG A 364 11.99 -0.80 -11.79
C ARG A 364 11.41 -0.48 -10.41
N PRO A 365 10.67 -1.42 -9.81
CA PRO A 365 10.23 -1.30 -8.42
C PRO A 365 11.43 -1.29 -7.45
N PRO A 366 11.32 -0.59 -6.31
CA PRO A 366 12.30 -0.65 -5.22
C PRO A 366 12.72 -2.08 -4.85
N GLN A 367 14.03 -2.26 -4.66
CA GLN A 367 14.63 -3.54 -4.26
C GLN A 367 14.66 -3.75 -2.75
N ALA A 368 14.51 -2.68 -1.96
CA ALA A 368 14.29 -2.79 -0.54
C ALA A 368 12.78 -2.85 -0.27
N ALA A 369 12.31 -3.95 0.31
CA ALA A 369 10.91 -4.11 0.69
C ALA A 369 10.56 -3.34 1.97
N LEU A 370 11.52 -3.24 2.90
CA LEU A 370 11.38 -2.49 4.14
C LEU A 370 12.66 -1.74 4.47
N LYS A 371 12.53 -0.43 4.71
CA LYS A 371 13.61 0.45 5.20
C LYS A 371 13.21 1.12 6.50
N LYS A 372 14.20 1.45 7.34
CA LYS A 372 14.08 2.30 8.53
C LYS A 372 15.33 3.15 8.67
N ASP A 373 15.17 4.45 8.83
CA ASP A 373 16.28 5.40 9.02
C ASP A 373 17.39 5.23 7.96
N GLY A 374 16.99 5.05 6.70
CA GLY A 374 17.89 4.80 5.56
C GLY A 374 18.47 3.38 5.47
N LYS A 375 18.35 2.56 6.53
CA LYS A 375 18.84 1.17 6.55
C LYS A 375 17.80 0.21 5.97
N VAL A 376 18.24 -0.70 5.11
CA VAL A 376 17.38 -1.78 4.61
C VAL A 376 17.23 -2.84 5.69
N ILE A 377 15.99 -3.14 6.06
CA ILE A 377 15.64 -4.20 7.03
C ILE A 377 15.31 -5.49 6.30
N LEU A 378 14.62 -5.38 5.16
CA LEU A 378 14.20 -6.53 4.36
C LEU A 378 14.37 -6.22 2.88
N GLU A 379 15.18 -7.03 2.21
CA GLU A 379 15.35 -7.01 0.76
C GLU A 379 14.15 -7.65 0.06
N LEU A 380 13.88 -7.21 -1.17
CA LEU A 380 12.77 -7.69 -1.99
C LEU A 380 12.86 -9.20 -2.24
N HIS A 381 14.05 -9.70 -2.57
CA HIS A 381 14.28 -11.13 -2.84
C HIS A 381 14.11 -12.01 -1.60
N ALA A 382 14.12 -11.42 -0.39
CA ALA A 382 13.91 -12.10 0.88
C ALA A 382 12.43 -12.15 1.31
N CYS A 383 11.49 -11.64 0.50
CA CYS A 383 10.06 -11.65 0.81
C CYS A 383 9.34 -12.89 0.25
N LEU A 384 8.35 -13.44 0.98
CA LEU A 384 7.43 -14.45 0.43
C LEU A 384 6.44 -13.86 -0.58
N ALA A 385 5.86 -12.71 -0.24
CA ALA A 385 4.81 -12.04 -1.02
C ALA A 385 5.41 -11.18 -2.15
N ILE A 386 6.03 -11.83 -3.13
CA ILE A 386 6.67 -11.21 -4.29
C ILE A 386 6.12 -11.79 -5.59
N ALA A 387 5.95 -10.93 -6.61
CA ALA A 387 5.44 -11.31 -7.93
C ALA A 387 6.07 -10.43 -9.02
N PHE A 388 5.97 -10.85 -10.29
CA PHE A 388 6.31 -9.94 -11.39
C PHE A 388 5.20 -8.92 -11.64
N THR A 389 5.59 -7.78 -12.20
CA THR A 389 4.64 -6.74 -12.61
C THR A 389 3.67 -7.31 -13.64
N GLY A 390 2.36 -7.22 -13.37
CA GLY A 390 1.31 -7.76 -14.24
C GLY A 390 0.77 -9.15 -13.87
N TYR A 391 1.37 -9.87 -12.90
CA TYR A 391 0.95 -11.23 -12.51
C TYR A 391 -0.56 -11.39 -12.22
N PHE A 392 -1.19 -10.39 -11.61
CA PHE A 392 -2.57 -10.50 -11.12
C PHE A 392 -3.59 -9.76 -11.99
N ARG A 393 -3.25 -9.51 -13.26
CA ARG A 393 -4.18 -8.96 -14.26
C ARG A 393 -4.96 -10.11 -14.90
N PHE A 394 -6.08 -10.46 -14.28
CA PHE A 394 -6.87 -11.61 -14.68
C PHE A 394 -7.98 -11.29 -15.70
N LYS A 395 -8.55 -10.08 -15.64
CA LYS A 395 -9.60 -9.60 -16.56
C LYS A 395 -9.05 -9.42 -17.98
N GLU A 396 -9.58 -10.22 -18.93
CA GLU A 396 -9.36 -10.33 -20.41
C GLU A 396 -8.25 -9.52 -21.15
N ARG A 397 -7.68 -10.18 -22.18
CA ARG A 397 -6.78 -9.74 -23.29
C ARG A 397 -5.40 -9.17 -22.96
N ASP A 398 -5.14 -8.71 -21.74
CA ASP A 398 -3.85 -8.11 -21.37
C ASP A 398 -3.20 -8.84 -20.19
N GLU A 399 -2.86 -10.12 -20.40
CA GLU A 399 -1.99 -10.90 -19.51
C GLU A 399 -0.53 -10.42 -19.56
N SER A 400 -0.30 -9.13 -19.80
CA SER A 400 1.06 -8.59 -19.92
C SER A 400 1.82 -8.70 -18.61
N VAL A 401 2.70 -9.70 -18.55
CA VAL A 401 3.61 -9.93 -17.44
C VAL A 401 4.99 -9.45 -17.81
N ASN A 402 5.57 -8.58 -16.99
CA ASN A 402 6.96 -8.17 -17.15
C ASN A 402 7.85 -8.95 -16.17
N TYR A 403 8.47 -10.02 -16.67
CA TYR A 403 9.38 -10.90 -15.96
C TYR A 403 10.73 -10.24 -15.61
N LEU A 404 10.99 -9.01 -16.08
CA LEU A 404 12.15 -8.21 -15.64
C LEU A 404 11.88 -7.43 -14.36
N LEU A 405 10.61 -7.28 -13.96
CA LEU A 405 10.22 -6.33 -12.93
C LEU A 405 9.59 -7.05 -11.73
N PRO A 406 10.40 -7.71 -10.88
CA PRO A 406 9.92 -8.25 -9.61
C PRO A 406 9.46 -7.10 -8.70
N ARG A 407 8.39 -7.33 -7.95
CA ARG A 407 7.83 -6.38 -6.99
C ARG A 407 7.18 -7.09 -5.83
N LEU A 408 7.01 -6.36 -4.72
CA LEU A 408 6.15 -6.81 -3.65
C LEU A 408 4.70 -6.91 -4.16
N VAL A 409 3.97 -7.93 -3.69
CA VAL A 409 2.51 -7.96 -3.80
C VAL A 409 1.95 -6.78 -3.01
N SER A 410 0.98 -6.09 -3.57
CA SER A 410 0.43 -4.85 -3.02
C SER A 410 -0.93 -5.09 -2.34
N PHE A 411 -1.31 -4.16 -1.47
CA PHE A 411 -2.66 -4.14 -0.90
C PHE A 411 -3.75 -4.14 -1.98
N THR A 412 -3.51 -3.46 -3.10
CA THR A 412 -4.44 -3.41 -4.24
C THR A 412 -4.61 -4.78 -4.88
N ASP A 413 -3.54 -5.58 -5.01
CA ASP A 413 -3.64 -6.94 -5.56
C ASP A 413 -4.53 -7.82 -4.68
N ILE A 414 -4.32 -7.79 -3.36
CA ILE A 414 -5.15 -8.56 -2.41
C ILE A 414 -6.59 -8.05 -2.37
N SER A 415 -6.78 -6.73 -2.38
CA SER A 415 -8.12 -6.12 -2.38
C SER A 415 -8.90 -6.47 -3.65
N GLY A 416 -8.22 -6.51 -4.80
CA GLY A 416 -8.80 -6.96 -6.07
C GLY A 416 -9.11 -8.46 -6.07
N ALA A 417 -8.18 -9.28 -5.57
CA ALA A 417 -8.38 -10.72 -5.41
C ALA A 417 -9.62 -11.04 -4.56
N LEU A 418 -9.88 -10.23 -3.52
CA LEU A 418 -11.01 -10.38 -2.62
C LEU A 418 -12.30 -9.64 -3.07
N GLY A 419 -12.36 -9.11 -4.30
CA GLY A 419 -13.59 -8.54 -4.86
C GLY A 419 -13.91 -7.09 -4.44
N ASN A 420 -13.00 -6.38 -3.77
CA ASN A 420 -13.23 -4.98 -3.34
C ASN A 420 -12.92 -3.95 -4.43
N ILE A 421 -12.39 -4.38 -5.58
CA ILE A 421 -12.08 -3.53 -6.73
C ILE A 421 -12.92 -3.99 -7.90
N GLU A 422 -13.84 -3.16 -8.37
CA GLU A 422 -14.78 -3.48 -9.46
C GLU A 422 -14.07 -3.69 -10.81
N SER A 423 -13.00 -2.93 -11.06
CA SER A 423 -12.23 -3.05 -12.30
C SER A 423 -11.35 -4.30 -12.34
N ALA A 424 -11.10 -4.97 -11.21
CA ALA A 424 -10.30 -6.18 -11.12
C ALA A 424 -11.20 -7.42 -11.14
N GLU A 425 -10.75 -8.49 -11.78
CA GLU A 425 -11.41 -9.80 -11.68
C GLU A 425 -10.89 -10.52 -10.42
N SER A 426 -11.80 -10.90 -9.53
CA SER A 426 -11.52 -11.51 -8.23
C SER A 426 -11.36 -13.03 -8.33
N ILE A 427 -10.89 -13.69 -7.26
CA ILE A 427 -10.85 -15.16 -7.18
C ILE A 427 -12.24 -15.80 -7.25
N PHE A 428 -13.28 -15.05 -6.85
CA PHE A 428 -14.68 -15.45 -6.88
C PHE A 428 -15.28 -15.30 -8.28
N ASP A 429 -15.02 -14.16 -8.94
CA ASP A 429 -15.52 -13.87 -10.28
C ASP A 429 -15.03 -14.93 -11.29
N ARG A 430 -13.77 -15.34 -11.15
CA ARG A 430 -13.14 -16.39 -11.97
C ARG A 430 -13.84 -17.74 -11.91
N ARG A 431 -14.67 -17.96 -10.87
CA ARG A 431 -15.49 -19.16 -10.66
C ARG A 431 -16.99 -18.85 -10.71
N ARG A 432 -17.39 -17.62 -11.04
CA ARG A 432 -18.78 -17.14 -11.05
C ARG A 432 -19.50 -17.34 -9.72
N LEU A 433 -18.77 -17.25 -8.61
CA LEU A 433 -19.32 -17.35 -7.26
C LEU A 433 -19.95 -16.01 -6.85
N THR A 434 -21.14 -16.07 -6.29
CA THR A 434 -21.97 -14.90 -5.91
C THR A 434 -22.55 -15.08 -4.52
N GLU A 435 -22.96 -13.97 -3.90
CA GLU A 435 -23.77 -13.99 -2.69
C GLU A 435 -25.16 -14.59 -2.99
N ALA A 436 -25.96 -14.87 -1.96
CA ALA A 436 -27.28 -15.49 -2.12
C ALA A 436 -28.27 -14.65 -2.96
N ASP A 437 -28.08 -13.32 -2.99
CA ASP A 437 -28.87 -12.38 -3.80
C ASP A 437 -28.32 -12.20 -5.23
N GLY A 438 -27.29 -12.96 -5.61
CA GLY A 438 -26.61 -12.87 -6.90
C GLY A 438 -25.60 -11.73 -6.99
N SER A 439 -25.42 -10.94 -5.93
CA SER A 439 -24.41 -9.88 -5.91
C SER A 439 -22.99 -10.45 -5.86
N ARG A 440 -22.02 -9.60 -6.24
CA ARG A 440 -20.61 -9.98 -6.27
C ARG A 440 -20.06 -10.14 -4.85
N ILE A 441 -19.42 -11.28 -4.58
CA ILE A 441 -18.75 -11.53 -3.31
C ILE A 441 -17.61 -10.52 -3.09
N SER A 442 -17.57 -9.92 -1.90
CA SER A 442 -16.45 -9.05 -1.49
C SER A 442 -16.02 -9.32 -0.05
N LEU A 443 -14.72 -9.46 0.16
CA LEU A 443 -14.12 -9.70 1.47
C LEU A 443 -13.09 -8.63 1.80
N ARG A 444 -13.32 -7.86 2.85
CA ARG A 444 -12.35 -6.87 3.33
C ARG A 444 -11.24 -7.57 4.11
N THR A 445 -10.00 -7.13 3.93
CA THR A 445 -8.84 -7.75 4.60
C THR A 445 -8.95 -7.73 6.12
N HIS A 446 -9.66 -6.80 6.76
CA HIS A 446 -9.83 -6.83 8.23
C HIS A 446 -10.87 -7.85 8.71
N GLN A 447 -11.74 -8.36 7.83
CA GLN A 447 -12.73 -9.38 8.21
C GLN A 447 -12.04 -10.71 8.53
N SER A 448 -10.87 -11.02 7.95
CA SER A 448 -10.06 -12.20 8.28
C SER A 448 -9.69 -12.24 9.76
N ARG A 449 -9.26 -11.11 10.32
CA ARG A 449 -8.92 -10.94 11.74
C ARG A 449 -10.14 -11.16 12.63
N HIS A 450 -11.29 -10.61 12.25
CA HIS A 450 -12.53 -10.80 13.00
C HIS A 450 -13.01 -12.26 12.92
N TRP A 451 -12.88 -12.89 11.76
CA TRP A 451 -13.23 -14.30 11.55
C TRP A 451 -12.39 -15.23 12.42
N ARG A 452 -11.06 -15.11 12.38
CA ARG A 452 -10.16 -15.89 13.25
C ARG A 452 -10.48 -15.71 14.73
N ASN A 453 -10.68 -14.48 15.19
CA ASN A 453 -11.03 -14.21 16.58
C ASN A 453 -12.38 -14.79 17.00
N THR A 454 -13.32 -14.94 16.07
CA THR A 454 -14.60 -15.61 16.34
C THR A 454 -14.43 -17.13 16.39
N LEU A 455 -13.62 -17.72 15.50
CA LEU A 455 -13.35 -19.17 15.50
C LEU A 455 -12.72 -19.65 16.82
N TYR A 456 -11.85 -18.86 17.46
CA TYR A 456 -11.26 -19.24 18.76
C TYR A 456 -12.15 -18.99 19.98
N LYS A 457 -13.28 -18.29 19.80
CA LYS A 457 -14.24 -18.05 20.88
C LYS A 457 -15.37 -19.08 20.89
N LEU A 458 -15.51 -19.84 19.80
CA LEU A 458 -16.34 -21.03 19.68
C LEU A 458 -15.52 -22.23 20.16
#